data_AF-A0A8J6EFG7-F1
#
_entry.id   AF-A0A8J6EFG7-F1
#
_cell.length_a   1.000
_cell.length_b   1.000
_cell.length_c   1.000
_cell.angle_alpha   90.00
_cell.angle_beta   90.00
_cell.angle_gamma   90.00
#
_symmetry.space_group_name_H-M   'P 1'
#
loop_
_entity.id
_entity.type
_entity.pdbx_description
1 polymer ?
#
loop_
_entity_poly.entity_id
_entity_poly.type
_entity_poly.pdbx_seq_one_letter_code
_entity_poly.pdbx_strand_id
1 'polypeptide(L)'
;MARRNTEARPMETEESQGNIQDNQNNNLEAEEMMQRKRKREVNQEKQRENIVKSGNVFIVTFMNLLQKTQGHKEVACHYMERVLHSIFFFGHINRPPISPAEFIPEQQMKQFKTIFPKPFREYNTHLPCYTPFSVLLEYMVGSLNPKTPDVLLKDLETDNKSLLIDDEEGNKCVANSFAATVVTYCYVKNPCAQKVLKEAYGSSMSCKGKYQRNVMINISALHVWDRAISYAVCSAGMSPPITFPVEVHCKAYKLRPQREIPPCTKCFSMYIVQFNPEYKALNRKEDWPYGNCAENEALSRLLQSHKDVGREIYIMDEDGGKLMNKEDIENRFKHVYEGEIRKHLRRRLTSRNFMLIQGEWNLFTP
;
A
#
# COMPACT_ATOMS: atom_id res chain seq x y z
N MET A 1 -32.77 -91.87 -18.82
CA MET A 1 -33.83 -90.84 -18.90
C MET A 1 -34.18 -90.43 -17.48
N ALA A 2 -34.18 -89.20 -17.01
CA ALA A 2 -33.75 -87.91 -17.56
C ALA A 2 -33.43 -87.02 -16.34
N ARG A 3 -32.31 -86.29 -16.41
CA ARG A 3 -31.94 -85.23 -15.46
C ARG A 3 -32.85 -84.01 -15.70
N ARG A 4 -33.35 -83.37 -14.64
CA ARG A 4 -33.85 -81.98 -14.71
C ARG A 4 -32.91 -81.09 -13.91
N ASN A 5 -32.33 -80.13 -14.62
CA ASN A 5 -31.54 -79.02 -14.10
C ASN A 5 -32.45 -78.02 -13.38
N THR A 6 -32.03 -77.58 -12.19
CA THR A 6 -32.41 -76.30 -11.61
C THR A 6 -31.12 -75.50 -11.44
N GLU A 7 -30.91 -74.52 -12.31
CA GLU A 7 -29.85 -73.52 -12.19
C GLU A 7 -30.31 -72.44 -11.21
N ALA A 8 -29.57 -72.26 -10.12
CA ALA A 8 -29.67 -71.11 -9.24
C ALA A 8 -28.67 -70.04 -9.73
N ARG A 9 -29.17 -68.85 -10.08
CA ARG A 9 -28.35 -67.65 -10.31
C ARG A 9 -27.79 -67.15 -8.97
N PRO A 10 -26.50 -66.80 -8.87
CA PRO A 10 -26.02 -65.99 -7.75
C PRO A 10 -26.50 -64.54 -7.93
N MET A 11 -27.13 -63.98 -6.91
CA MET A 11 -27.21 -62.52 -6.74
C MET A 11 -25.84 -62.05 -6.30
N GLU A 12 -25.11 -61.38 -7.19
CA GLU A 12 -23.93 -60.60 -6.80
C GLU A 12 -24.38 -59.26 -6.19
N THR A 13 -23.67 -58.91 -5.13
CA THR A 13 -23.86 -57.78 -4.23
C THR A 13 -23.47 -56.44 -4.88
N GLU A 14 -24.43 -55.59 -5.21
CA GLU A 14 -24.20 -54.20 -5.67
C GLU A 14 -23.95 -53.20 -4.52
N GLU A 15 -24.27 -53.55 -3.27
CA GLU A 15 -24.15 -52.62 -2.12
C GLU A 15 -22.72 -52.40 -1.60
N SER A 16 -21.72 -53.22 -2.00
CA SER A 16 -20.34 -53.04 -1.52
C SER A 16 -19.50 -52.09 -2.38
N GLN A 17 -19.89 -51.83 -3.64
CA GLN A 17 -19.11 -51.00 -4.55
C GLN A 17 -19.35 -49.49 -4.33
N GLY A 18 -20.58 -49.06 -4.03
CA GLY A 18 -20.89 -47.65 -3.75
C GLY A 18 -20.18 -47.11 -2.51
N ASN A 19 -20.05 -47.94 -1.46
CA ASN A 19 -19.43 -47.54 -0.20
C ASN A 19 -17.89 -47.42 -0.29
N ILE A 20 -17.25 -48.09 -1.26
CA ILE A 20 -15.81 -47.99 -1.51
C ILE A 20 -15.50 -46.74 -2.34
N GLN A 21 -16.36 -46.40 -3.30
CA GLN A 21 -16.16 -45.28 -4.22
C GLN A 21 -16.34 -43.92 -3.51
N ASP A 22 -17.31 -43.81 -2.59
CA ASP A 22 -17.50 -42.62 -1.75
C ASP A 22 -16.35 -42.41 -0.75
N ASN A 23 -15.78 -43.50 -0.20
CA ASN A 23 -14.64 -43.42 0.72
C ASN A 23 -13.33 -43.02 0.00
N GLN A 24 -13.15 -43.44 -1.26
CA GLN A 24 -12.02 -43.04 -2.09
C GLN A 24 -12.10 -41.57 -2.51
N ASN A 25 -13.30 -41.08 -2.87
CA ASN A 25 -13.51 -39.67 -3.21
C ASN A 25 -13.27 -38.74 -2.00
N ASN A 26 -13.75 -39.11 -0.80
CA ASN A 26 -13.51 -38.34 0.42
C ASN A 26 -12.02 -38.26 0.80
N ASN A 27 -11.25 -39.33 0.57
CA ASN A 27 -9.81 -39.34 0.81
C ASN A 27 -9.03 -38.45 -0.18
N LEU A 28 -9.43 -38.45 -1.46
CA LEU A 28 -8.85 -37.58 -2.49
C LEU A 28 -9.10 -36.08 -2.18
N GLU A 29 -10.31 -35.72 -1.76
CA GLU A 29 -10.63 -34.34 -1.37
C GLU A 29 -9.84 -33.87 -0.15
N ALA A 30 -9.67 -34.73 0.86
CA ALA A 30 -8.89 -34.43 2.04
C ALA A 30 -7.39 -34.25 1.70
N GLU A 31 -6.85 -35.09 0.81
CA GLU A 31 -5.47 -35.00 0.35
C GLU A 31 -5.23 -33.72 -0.47
N GLU A 32 -6.13 -33.39 -1.40
CA GLU A 32 -6.08 -32.12 -2.13
C GLU A 32 -6.12 -30.91 -1.20
N MET A 33 -7.00 -30.93 -0.20
CA MET A 33 -7.12 -29.87 0.80
C MET A 33 -5.82 -29.72 1.59
N MET A 34 -5.20 -30.84 2.00
CA MET A 34 -3.93 -30.84 2.71
C MET A 34 -2.78 -30.31 1.83
N GLN A 35 -2.72 -30.71 0.56
CA GLN A 35 -1.73 -30.20 -0.39
C GLN A 35 -1.89 -28.70 -0.64
N ARG A 36 -3.13 -28.20 -0.78
CA ARG A 36 -3.42 -26.76 -0.90
C ARG A 36 -3.00 -26.00 0.36
N LYS A 37 -3.20 -26.57 1.54
CA LYS A 37 -2.76 -25.98 2.81
C LYS A 37 -1.23 -25.89 2.88
N ARG A 38 -0.50 -26.97 2.57
CA ARG A 38 0.98 -26.97 2.53
C ARG A 38 1.53 -25.95 1.54
N LYS A 39 0.98 -25.89 0.31
CA LYS A 39 1.38 -24.89 -0.69
C LYS A 39 1.17 -23.45 -0.20
N ARG A 40 0.08 -23.19 0.54
CA ARG A 40 -0.19 -21.87 1.15
C ARG A 40 0.81 -21.53 2.24
N GLU A 41 1.15 -22.48 3.10
CA GLU A 41 2.14 -22.29 4.18
C GLU A 41 3.53 -21.97 3.61
N VAL A 42 3.98 -22.73 2.61
CA VAL A 42 5.26 -22.47 1.92
C VAL A 42 5.28 -21.07 1.27
N ASN A 43 4.19 -20.67 0.61
CA ASN A 43 4.10 -19.32 0.01
C ASN A 43 4.07 -18.21 1.07
N GLN A 44 3.41 -18.43 2.21
CA GLN A 44 3.39 -17.49 3.33
C GLN A 44 4.79 -17.31 3.91
N GLU A 45 5.55 -18.39 4.06
CA GLU A 45 6.92 -18.32 4.57
C GLU A 45 7.86 -17.59 3.61
N LYS A 46 7.80 -17.89 2.31
CA LYS A 46 8.56 -17.14 1.28
C LYS A 46 8.22 -15.65 1.28
N GLN A 47 6.94 -15.30 1.49
CA GLN A 47 6.52 -13.90 1.61
C GLN A 47 7.06 -13.25 2.89
N ARG A 48 7.04 -13.97 4.01
CA ARG A 48 7.61 -13.53 5.29
C ARG A 48 9.11 -13.24 5.16
N GLU A 49 9.88 -14.19 4.62
CA GLU A 49 11.31 -14.02 4.38
C GLU A 49 11.61 -12.82 3.47
N ASN A 50 10.82 -12.65 2.40
CA ASN A 50 10.96 -11.48 1.53
C ASN A 50 10.72 -10.17 2.28
N ILE A 51 9.71 -10.11 3.16
CA ILE A 51 9.44 -8.92 3.99
C ILE A 51 10.62 -8.64 4.93
N VAL A 52 11.16 -9.67 5.60
CA VAL A 52 12.33 -9.54 6.48
C VAL A 52 13.52 -8.96 5.72
N LYS A 53 13.90 -9.57 4.59
CA LYS A 53 14.99 -9.08 3.73
C LYS A 53 14.71 -7.66 3.22
N SER A 54 13.48 -7.38 2.80
CA SER A 54 13.05 -6.05 2.34
C SER A 54 13.23 -4.98 3.41
N GLY A 55 12.80 -5.27 4.63
CA GLY A 55 12.88 -4.34 5.75
C GLY A 55 14.31 -4.09 6.16
N ASN A 56 15.13 -5.14 6.26
CA ASN A 56 16.55 -5.01 6.56
C ASN A 56 17.30 -4.15 5.53
N VAL A 57 17.14 -4.46 4.23
CA VAL A 57 17.76 -3.68 3.14
C VAL A 57 17.28 -2.23 3.18
N PHE A 58 15.99 -1.99 3.38
CA PHE A 58 15.45 -0.63 3.46
C PHE A 58 16.04 0.16 4.63
N ILE A 59 16.14 -0.46 5.81
CA ILE A 59 16.72 0.14 7.02
C ILE A 59 18.18 0.54 6.78
N VAL A 60 19.00 -0.36 6.23
CA VAL A 60 20.41 -0.10 5.93
C VAL A 60 20.55 1.00 4.87
N THR A 61 19.81 0.91 3.78
CA THR A 61 19.83 1.91 2.72
C THR A 61 19.44 3.30 3.24
N PHE A 62 18.36 3.39 4.02
CA PHE A 62 17.90 4.66 4.55
C PHE A 62 18.87 5.24 5.57
N MET A 63 19.48 4.42 6.45
CA MET A 63 20.55 4.90 7.32
C MET A 63 21.76 5.44 6.54
N ASN A 64 22.17 4.76 5.47
CA ASN A 64 23.26 5.22 4.62
C ASN A 64 22.92 6.53 3.92
N LEU A 65 21.65 6.72 3.50
CA LEU A 65 21.17 7.99 2.97
C LEU A 65 21.33 9.09 4.03
N LEU A 66 20.81 8.87 5.24
CA LEU A 66 20.88 9.82 6.37
C LEU A 66 22.31 10.17 6.80
N GLN A 67 23.27 9.26 6.64
CA GLN A 67 24.68 9.52 6.96
C GLN A 67 25.40 10.36 5.90
N LYS A 68 25.03 10.19 4.63
CA LYS A 68 25.63 10.95 3.51
C LYS A 68 25.14 12.39 3.49
N THR A 69 23.90 12.60 3.90
CA THR A 69 23.25 13.90 3.91
C THR A 69 23.60 14.55 5.26
N GLN A 70 24.40 15.61 5.26
CA GLN A 70 24.88 16.30 6.48
C GLN A 70 23.76 17.07 7.22
N GLY A 71 22.55 16.52 7.26
CA GLY A 71 21.40 17.11 7.92
C GLY A 71 21.52 17.12 9.44
N HIS A 72 20.65 17.90 10.08
CA HIS A 72 20.54 17.91 11.54
C HIS A 72 20.24 16.51 12.07
N LYS A 73 21.05 16.04 13.01
CA LYS A 73 20.95 14.69 13.61
C LYS A 73 19.53 14.39 14.13
N GLU A 74 18.86 15.37 14.71
CA GLU A 74 17.49 15.25 15.20
C GLU A 74 16.48 14.97 14.09
N VAL A 75 16.62 15.67 12.95
CA VAL A 75 15.77 15.44 11.76
C VAL A 75 16.01 14.03 11.22
N ALA A 76 17.27 13.61 11.10
CA ALA A 76 17.61 12.25 10.67
C ALA A 76 17.01 11.19 11.62
N CYS A 77 17.12 11.39 12.93
CA CYS A 77 16.52 10.50 13.93
C CYS A 77 15.00 10.41 13.79
N HIS A 78 14.32 11.55 13.64
CA HIS A 78 12.87 11.63 13.47
C HIS A 78 12.37 10.80 12.26
N TYR A 79 13.01 10.95 11.10
CA TYR A 79 12.64 10.16 9.92
C TYR A 79 12.98 8.68 10.08
N MET A 80 14.10 8.35 10.72
CA MET A 80 14.48 6.95 10.97
C MET A 80 13.48 6.23 11.87
N GLU A 81 12.98 6.89 12.93
CA GLU A 81 11.94 6.31 13.78
C GLU A 81 10.66 6.02 13.01
N ARG A 82 10.24 6.93 12.11
CA ARG A 82 9.06 6.71 11.24
C ARG A 82 9.24 5.53 10.30
N VAL A 83 10.42 5.37 9.69
CA VAL A 83 10.75 4.23 8.83
C VAL A 83 10.72 2.93 9.64
N LEU A 84 11.37 2.89 10.80
CA LEU A 84 11.41 1.70 11.67
C LEU A 84 10.01 1.31 12.13
N HIS A 85 9.23 2.27 12.63
CA HIS A 85 7.86 2.01 13.09
C HIS A 85 7.00 1.43 11.95
N SER A 86 7.05 2.04 10.76
CA SER A 86 6.29 1.59 9.60
C SER A 86 6.67 0.15 9.19
N ILE A 87 7.96 -0.18 9.13
CA ILE A 87 8.45 -1.53 8.83
C ILE A 87 8.00 -2.53 9.89
N PHE A 88 8.17 -2.21 11.17
CA PHE A 88 7.78 -3.10 12.28
C PHE A 88 6.27 -3.31 12.34
N PHE A 89 5.47 -2.27 12.06
CA PHE A 89 4.03 -2.37 11.92
C PHE A 89 3.65 -3.37 10.82
N PHE A 90 4.23 -3.24 9.62
CA PHE A 90 3.97 -4.17 8.52
C PHE A 90 4.40 -5.60 8.84
N GLY A 91 5.51 -5.77 9.58
CA GLY A 91 5.95 -7.05 10.12
C GLY A 91 4.93 -7.66 11.08
N HIS A 92 4.43 -6.87 12.03
CA HIS A 92 3.45 -7.31 13.03
C HIS A 92 2.14 -7.79 12.41
N ILE A 93 1.61 -7.04 11.44
CA ILE A 93 0.33 -7.38 10.80
C ILE A 93 0.45 -8.49 9.73
N ASN A 94 1.65 -9.04 9.52
CA ASN A 94 1.90 -10.12 8.57
C ASN A 94 1.31 -11.47 9.02
N ARG A 95 1.29 -12.47 8.11
CA ARG A 95 1.05 -13.88 8.46
C ARG A 95 2.18 -14.76 7.89
N PRO A 96 3.00 -15.40 8.73
CA PRO A 96 3.11 -15.23 10.19
C PRO A 96 3.58 -13.82 10.60
N PRO A 97 3.31 -13.35 11.84
CA PRO A 97 3.86 -12.08 12.34
C PRO A 97 5.40 -12.09 12.35
N ILE A 98 6.00 -10.93 12.14
CA ILE A 98 7.45 -10.70 12.16
C ILE A 98 7.76 -9.71 13.27
N SER A 99 8.65 -10.08 14.19
CA SER A 99 9.12 -9.23 15.27
C SER A 99 10.19 -8.24 14.80
N PRO A 100 10.36 -7.09 15.48
CA PRO A 100 11.46 -6.16 15.20
C PRO A 100 12.85 -6.82 15.22
N ALA A 101 13.04 -7.88 16.01
CA ALA A 101 14.29 -8.60 16.13
C ALA A 101 14.71 -9.35 14.86
N GLU A 102 13.78 -9.64 13.97
CA GLU A 102 14.07 -10.34 12.72
C GLU A 102 14.57 -9.39 11.63
N PHE A 103 14.24 -8.09 11.71
CA PHE A 103 14.70 -7.09 10.74
C PHE A 103 16.10 -6.53 11.06
N ILE A 104 16.47 -6.50 12.34
CA ILE A 104 17.71 -5.88 12.84
C ILE A 104 18.67 -6.97 13.32
N PRO A 105 19.93 -7.01 12.82
CA PRO A 105 20.93 -7.96 13.29
C PRO A 105 21.13 -7.86 14.81
N GLU A 106 21.31 -9.01 15.47
CA GLU A 106 21.40 -9.10 16.94
C GLU A 106 22.47 -8.17 17.53
N GLN A 107 23.62 -8.06 16.86
CA GLN A 107 24.74 -7.19 17.25
C GLN A 107 24.36 -5.70 17.29
N GLN A 108 23.39 -5.26 16.48
CA GLN A 108 22.95 -3.87 16.38
C GLN A 108 21.70 -3.59 17.25
N MET A 109 21.01 -4.63 17.71
CA MET A 109 19.73 -4.53 18.42
C MET A 109 19.76 -3.58 19.62
N LYS A 110 20.79 -3.73 20.47
CA LYS A 110 20.94 -2.91 21.68
C LYS A 110 21.09 -1.43 21.33
N GLN A 111 21.89 -1.12 20.32
CA GLN A 111 22.11 0.24 19.85
C GLN A 111 20.82 0.83 19.27
N PHE A 112 20.11 0.10 18.41
CA PHE A 112 18.84 0.56 17.84
C PHE A 112 17.78 0.83 18.92
N LYS A 113 17.62 -0.05 19.92
CA LYS A 113 16.69 0.19 21.02
C LYS A 113 17.06 1.39 21.89
N THR A 114 18.36 1.70 21.97
CA THR A 114 18.85 2.86 22.73
C THR A 114 18.58 4.16 21.97
N ILE A 115 18.83 4.19 20.66
CA ILE A 115 18.70 5.40 19.83
C ILE A 115 17.24 5.64 19.40
N PHE A 116 16.50 4.59 19.10
CA PHE A 116 15.14 4.62 18.55
C PHE A 116 14.17 3.78 19.39
N PRO A 117 13.95 4.10 20.68
CA PRO A 117 13.17 3.25 21.57
C PRO A 117 11.69 3.17 21.20
N LYS A 118 11.09 4.24 20.64
CA LYS A 118 9.65 4.32 20.37
C LYS A 118 9.17 3.28 19.35
N PRO A 119 9.80 3.12 18.16
CA PRO A 119 9.41 2.09 17.19
C PRO A 119 9.28 0.68 17.79
N PHE A 120 10.16 0.28 18.71
CA PHE A 120 10.12 -1.05 19.34
C PHE A 120 8.97 -1.22 20.34
N ARG A 121 8.49 -0.12 20.94
CA ARG A 121 7.40 -0.15 21.92
C ARG A 121 6.03 0.02 21.28
N GLU A 122 5.97 0.72 20.15
CA GLU A 122 4.72 1.28 19.63
C GLU A 122 4.25 0.64 18.31
N TYR A 123 5.04 -0.24 17.69
CA TYR A 123 4.71 -0.85 16.39
C TYR A 123 3.41 -1.68 16.37
N ASN A 124 2.95 -2.17 17.53
CA ASN A 124 1.73 -2.97 17.68
C ASN A 124 0.57 -2.24 18.37
N THR A 125 0.74 -0.94 18.65
CA THR A 125 -0.26 -0.09 19.34
C THR A 125 -0.55 1.22 18.60
N HIS A 126 0.42 1.72 17.83
CA HIS A 126 0.32 2.98 17.09
C HIS A 126 0.33 2.71 15.58
N LEU A 127 -0.47 3.45 14.84
CA LEU A 127 -0.57 3.34 13.39
C LEU A 127 0.50 4.19 12.71
N PRO A 128 1.15 3.70 11.65
CA PRO A 128 2.05 4.54 10.86
C PRO A 128 1.23 5.53 10.03
N CYS A 129 1.70 6.77 9.92
CA CYS A 129 1.09 7.74 9.00
C CYS A 129 1.46 7.46 7.53
N TYR A 130 2.60 6.81 7.29
CA TYR A 130 3.16 6.67 5.94
C TYR A 130 3.83 5.31 5.75
N THR A 131 3.89 4.85 4.50
CA THR A 131 4.72 3.70 4.12
C THR A 131 6.20 4.05 4.23
N PRO A 132 7.14 3.08 4.34
CA PRO A 132 8.56 3.40 4.43
C PRO A 132 9.05 4.26 3.26
N PHE A 133 8.60 3.98 2.03
CA PHE A 133 8.97 4.79 0.87
C PHE A 133 8.35 6.19 0.89
N SER A 134 7.10 6.34 1.36
CA SER A 134 6.48 7.66 1.54
C SER A 134 7.28 8.54 2.50
N VAL A 135 7.84 7.95 3.57
CA VAL A 135 8.73 8.63 4.53
C VAL A 135 10.07 9.00 3.88
N LEU A 136 10.67 8.10 3.10
CA LEU A 136 11.88 8.38 2.31
C LEU A 136 11.66 9.53 1.34
N LEU A 137 10.55 9.53 0.59
CA LEU A 137 10.21 10.58 -0.36
C LEU A 137 10.04 11.93 0.35
N GLU A 138 9.38 11.94 1.50
CA GLU A 138 9.21 13.15 2.32
C GLU A 138 10.56 13.69 2.81
N TYR A 139 11.45 12.80 3.25
CA TYR A 139 12.81 13.17 3.63
C TYR A 139 13.58 13.80 2.45
N MET A 140 13.54 13.18 1.27
CA MET A 140 14.25 13.70 0.10
C MET A 140 13.72 15.06 -0.34
N VAL A 141 12.40 15.24 -0.40
CA VAL A 141 11.78 16.51 -0.78
C VAL A 141 12.05 17.59 0.26
N GLY A 142 11.81 17.30 1.55
CA GLY A 142 11.87 18.31 2.60
C GLY A 142 13.28 18.63 3.09
N SER A 143 14.16 17.63 3.19
CA SER A 143 15.50 17.79 3.78
C SER A 143 16.60 18.02 2.74
N LEU A 144 16.48 17.41 1.56
CA LEU A 144 17.49 17.59 0.49
C LEU A 144 17.12 18.72 -0.47
N ASN A 145 15.84 19.11 -0.50
CA ASN A 145 15.31 20.22 -1.28
C ASN A 145 15.88 20.24 -2.72
N PRO A 146 15.60 19.20 -3.52
CA PRO A 146 16.17 19.05 -4.84
C PRO A 146 15.83 20.24 -5.72
N LYS A 147 16.80 20.71 -6.52
CA LYS A 147 16.64 21.91 -7.36
C LYS A 147 15.56 21.76 -8.43
N THR A 148 15.34 20.54 -8.91
CA THR A 148 14.34 20.24 -9.95
C THR A 148 13.73 18.86 -9.71
N PRO A 149 12.53 18.60 -10.25
CA PRO A 149 11.92 17.27 -10.23
C PRO A 149 12.81 16.19 -10.85
N ASP A 150 13.56 16.50 -11.91
CA ASP A 150 14.42 15.53 -12.60
C ASP A 150 15.58 15.05 -11.72
N VAL A 151 16.17 15.95 -10.92
CA VAL A 151 17.20 15.59 -9.95
C VAL A 151 16.64 14.64 -8.90
N LEU A 152 15.47 14.99 -8.32
CA LEU A 152 14.80 14.13 -7.35
C LEU A 152 14.48 12.75 -7.93
N LEU A 153 13.94 12.68 -9.14
CA LEU A 153 13.57 11.42 -9.78
C LEU A 153 14.78 10.53 -10.03
N LYS A 154 15.92 11.10 -10.47
CA LYS A 154 17.17 10.38 -10.66
C LYS A 154 17.72 9.81 -9.36
N ASP A 155 17.66 10.59 -8.29
CA ASP A 155 18.09 10.16 -6.96
C ASP A 155 17.16 9.04 -6.45
N LEU A 156 15.83 9.20 -6.62
CA LEU A 156 14.84 8.18 -6.29
C LEU A 156 15.01 6.89 -7.08
N GLU A 157 15.35 6.95 -8.37
CA GLU A 157 15.66 5.76 -9.18
C GLU A 157 16.89 5.04 -8.61
N THR A 158 17.93 5.80 -8.25
CA THR A 158 19.17 5.27 -7.68
C THR A 158 18.91 4.60 -6.34
N ASP A 159 18.18 5.26 -5.45
CA ASP A 159 17.80 4.70 -4.15
C ASP A 159 16.90 3.47 -4.32
N ASN A 160 15.92 3.52 -5.23
CA ASN A 160 15.04 2.38 -5.49
C ASN A 160 15.77 1.17 -6.10
N LYS A 161 16.85 1.39 -6.87
CA LYS A 161 17.76 0.32 -7.32
C LYS A 161 18.54 -0.28 -6.16
N SER A 162 18.98 0.55 -5.21
CA SER A 162 19.69 0.08 -4.02
C SER A 162 18.81 -0.77 -3.09
N LEU A 163 17.48 -0.61 -3.17
CA LEU A 163 16.51 -1.42 -2.43
C LEU A 163 16.30 -2.83 -2.98
N LEU A 164 16.86 -3.18 -4.14
CA LEU A 164 16.75 -4.53 -4.70
C LEU A 164 17.32 -5.60 -3.75
N ILE A 165 16.67 -6.76 -3.74
CA ILE A 165 17.04 -7.90 -2.89
C ILE A 165 17.57 -9.00 -3.78
N ASP A 166 18.59 -9.69 -3.28
CA ASP A 166 19.17 -10.87 -3.91
C ASP A 166 18.17 -12.03 -3.94
N ASP A 167 18.12 -12.77 -5.05
CA ASP A 167 17.41 -14.03 -5.16
C ASP A 167 18.20 -15.18 -4.50
N GLU A 168 17.71 -16.42 -4.66
CA GLU A 168 18.35 -17.63 -4.10
C GLU A 168 19.75 -17.87 -4.70
N GLU A 169 20.07 -17.26 -5.84
CA GLU A 169 21.34 -17.37 -6.56
C GLU A 169 22.27 -16.16 -6.33
N GLY A 170 21.85 -15.20 -5.49
CA GLY A 170 22.63 -14.00 -5.19
C GLY A 170 22.45 -12.86 -6.21
N ASN A 171 21.53 -12.99 -7.19
CA ASN A 171 21.28 -11.96 -8.19
C ASN A 171 20.23 -10.96 -7.68
N LYS A 172 20.49 -9.65 -7.80
CA LYS A 172 19.57 -8.56 -7.42
C LYS A 172 18.33 -8.48 -8.32
N CYS A 173 17.40 -9.41 -8.15
CA CYS A 173 16.25 -9.57 -9.05
C CYS A 173 14.91 -9.46 -8.33
N VAL A 174 14.87 -9.51 -7.00
CA VAL A 174 13.60 -9.59 -6.27
C VAL A 174 13.09 -8.19 -5.89
N ALA A 175 11.82 -7.94 -6.18
CA ALA A 175 11.14 -6.70 -5.79
C ALA A 175 11.04 -6.60 -4.26
N ASN A 176 11.57 -5.50 -3.71
CA ASN A 176 11.45 -5.14 -2.31
C ASN A 176 10.00 -4.76 -1.96
N SER A 177 9.49 -5.32 -0.86
CA SER A 177 8.12 -5.13 -0.40
C SER A 177 7.80 -3.69 0.03
N PHE A 178 8.83 -2.90 0.34
CA PHE A 178 8.75 -1.51 0.79
C PHE A 178 9.26 -0.51 -0.25
N ALA A 179 9.57 -0.97 -1.47
CA ALA A 179 9.92 -0.11 -2.58
C ALA A 179 8.66 0.40 -3.29
N ALA A 180 8.57 1.70 -3.58
CA ALA A 180 7.54 2.21 -4.47
C ALA A 180 7.85 1.83 -5.92
N THR A 181 6.78 1.60 -6.69
CA THR A 181 6.89 1.39 -8.14
C THR A 181 6.72 2.71 -8.90
N VAL A 182 5.89 3.60 -8.38
CA VAL A 182 5.52 4.87 -9.01
C VAL A 182 5.65 6.00 -7.99
N VAL A 183 6.13 7.15 -8.46
CA VAL A 183 6.08 8.44 -7.77
C VAL A 183 5.30 9.41 -8.64
N THR A 184 4.46 10.24 -8.04
CA THR A 184 3.69 11.27 -8.75
C THR A 184 4.14 12.64 -8.26
N TYR A 185 4.32 13.54 -9.22
CA TYR A 185 4.55 14.96 -9.04
C TYR A 185 3.29 15.72 -9.50
N CYS A 186 2.59 16.37 -8.58
CA CYS A 186 1.45 17.22 -8.90
C CYS A 186 1.79 18.68 -8.62
N TYR A 187 1.40 19.59 -9.52
CA TYR A 187 1.77 21.00 -9.43
C TYR A 187 0.73 21.92 -10.06
N VAL A 188 0.76 23.18 -9.64
CA VAL A 188 -0.03 24.28 -10.24
C VAL A 188 0.92 25.27 -10.90
N LYS A 189 0.64 25.64 -12.15
CA LYS A 189 1.41 26.64 -12.90
C LYS A 189 0.81 28.04 -12.75
N ASN A 190 1.66 29.05 -12.82
CA ASN A 190 1.22 30.40 -13.13
C ASN A 190 0.95 30.50 -14.66
N PRO A 191 -0.28 30.83 -15.09
CA PRO A 191 -0.61 30.95 -16.51
C PRO A 191 0.28 31.95 -17.26
N CYS A 192 0.67 33.05 -16.61
CA CYS A 192 1.42 34.15 -17.22
C CYS A 192 2.93 33.90 -17.29
N ALA A 193 3.49 33.17 -16.32
CA ALA A 193 4.95 33.02 -16.18
C ALA A 193 5.48 31.61 -16.49
N GLN A 194 4.59 30.64 -16.77
CA GLN A 194 4.92 29.21 -16.95
C GLN A 194 5.75 28.59 -15.79
N LYS A 195 5.79 29.27 -14.64
CA LYS A 195 6.51 28.86 -13.45
C LYS A 195 5.59 28.04 -12.54
N VAL A 196 6.13 26.97 -11.96
CA VAL A 196 5.45 26.21 -10.90
C VAL A 196 5.32 27.11 -9.67
N LEU A 197 4.08 27.28 -9.19
CA LEU A 197 3.77 28.05 -7.98
C LEU A 197 3.74 27.16 -6.75
N LYS A 198 3.23 25.94 -6.93
CA LYS A 198 2.90 25.01 -5.86
C LYS A 198 3.10 23.61 -6.38
N GLU A 199 3.61 22.75 -5.53
CA GLU A 199 3.92 21.39 -5.90
C GLU A 199 3.86 20.44 -4.71
N ALA A 200 3.62 19.17 -5.02
CA ALA A 200 3.66 18.10 -4.07
C ALA A 200 4.04 16.79 -4.74
N TYR A 201 4.65 15.91 -3.95
CA TYR A 201 5.06 14.58 -4.37
C TYR A 201 4.34 13.52 -3.56
N GLY A 202 3.97 12.43 -4.22
CA GLY A 202 3.37 11.25 -3.60
C GLY A 202 3.99 9.98 -4.13
N SER A 203 3.85 8.88 -3.39
CA SER A 203 4.36 7.58 -3.79
C SER A 203 3.24 6.54 -3.85
N SER A 204 3.38 5.56 -4.74
CA SER A 204 2.47 4.41 -4.75
C SER A 204 2.63 3.65 -3.44
N MET A 205 1.54 3.07 -2.93
CA MET A 205 1.55 2.26 -1.70
C MET A 205 2.65 1.19 -1.74
N SER A 206 3.74 1.46 -1.04
CA SER A 206 4.94 0.62 -0.98
C SER A 206 4.78 -0.48 0.07
N CYS A 207 3.76 -1.31 -0.12
CA CYS A 207 3.55 -2.50 0.70
C CYS A 207 3.02 -3.65 -0.18
N LYS A 208 3.57 -4.85 0.08
CA LYS A 208 3.18 -6.08 -0.61
C LYS A 208 2.03 -6.76 0.13
N GLY A 209 1.09 -7.30 -0.64
CA GLY A 209 -0.07 -8.04 -0.11
C GLY A 209 -1.36 -7.22 -0.07
N LYS A 210 -2.46 -7.84 -0.49
CA LYS A 210 -3.80 -7.23 -0.52
C LYS A 210 -4.25 -6.78 0.87
N TYR A 211 -3.87 -7.52 1.91
CA TYR A 211 -4.26 -7.21 3.28
C TYR A 211 -3.57 -5.92 3.76
N GLN A 212 -2.25 -5.87 3.70
CA GLN A 212 -1.41 -4.74 4.10
C GLN A 212 -1.78 -3.46 3.34
N ARG A 213 -1.95 -3.58 2.01
CA ARG A 213 -2.32 -2.46 1.15
C ARG A 213 -3.65 -1.82 1.54
N ASN A 214 -4.67 -2.64 1.76
CA ASN A 214 -5.96 -2.10 2.17
C ASN A 214 -5.95 -1.55 3.61
N VAL A 215 -5.14 -2.13 4.51
CA VAL A 215 -4.92 -1.55 5.85
C VAL A 215 -4.31 -0.15 5.70
N MET A 216 -3.27 0.00 4.89
CA MET A 216 -2.61 1.29 4.69
C MET A 216 -3.53 2.31 4.01
N ILE A 217 -4.30 1.92 3.00
CA ILE A 217 -5.29 2.81 2.35
C ILE A 217 -6.32 3.31 3.37
N ASN A 218 -6.82 2.43 4.25
CA ASN A 218 -7.77 2.84 5.28
C ASN A 218 -7.15 3.79 6.30
N ILE A 219 -5.90 3.53 6.72
CA ILE A 219 -5.16 4.43 7.61
C ILE A 219 -4.99 5.79 6.94
N SER A 220 -4.58 5.80 5.67
CA SER A 220 -4.40 7.02 4.91
C SER A 220 -5.69 7.81 4.77
N ALA A 221 -6.79 7.17 4.39
CA ALA A 221 -8.10 7.84 4.26
C ALA A 221 -8.62 8.43 5.59
N LEU A 222 -8.31 7.81 6.73
CA LEU A 222 -8.79 8.29 8.03
C LEU A 222 -7.91 9.37 8.66
N HIS A 223 -6.61 9.35 8.40
CA HIS A 223 -5.65 10.09 9.21
C HIS A 223 -4.63 10.92 8.44
N VAL A 224 -4.44 10.65 7.15
CA VAL A 224 -3.28 11.15 6.41
C VAL A 224 -3.72 11.97 5.21
N TRP A 225 -4.71 11.51 4.47
CA TRP A 225 -5.16 12.18 3.26
C TRP A 225 -6.12 13.32 3.57
N ASP A 226 -6.13 14.34 2.69
CA ASP A 226 -7.20 15.33 2.65
C ASP A 226 -8.55 14.60 2.50
N ARG A 227 -9.58 15.09 3.19
CA ARG A 227 -10.88 14.42 3.25
C ARG A 227 -11.56 14.32 1.87
N ALA A 228 -11.31 15.27 0.97
CA ALA A 228 -11.81 15.18 -0.40
C ALA A 228 -11.15 14.04 -1.18
N ILE A 229 -9.84 13.85 -1.03
CA ILE A 229 -9.13 12.70 -1.63
C ILE A 229 -9.63 11.38 -1.02
N SER A 230 -9.84 11.36 0.30
CA SER A 230 -10.36 10.20 1.01
C SER A 230 -11.78 9.84 0.55
N TYR A 231 -12.63 10.84 0.32
CA TYR A 231 -13.93 10.68 -0.34
C TYR A 231 -13.78 10.02 -1.71
N ALA A 232 -12.97 10.62 -2.61
CA ALA A 232 -12.77 10.12 -3.98
C ALA A 232 -12.37 8.64 -3.99
N VAL A 233 -11.45 8.24 -3.11
CA VAL A 233 -11.01 6.84 -3.00
C VAL A 233 -12.14 5.91 -2.54
N CYS A 234 -13.00 6.36 -1.62
CA CYS A 234 -14.06 5.54 -1.03
C CYS A 234 -15.33 5.48 -1.90
N SER A 235 -15.62 6.55 -2.64
CA SER A 235 -16.76 6.64 -3.56
C SER A 235 -16.43 6.21 -4.99
N ALA A 236 -15.17 5.84 -5.25
CA ALA A 236 -14.67 5.57 -6.59
C ALA A 236 -15.51 4.52 -7.34
N GLY A 237 -15.91 4.85 -8.58
CA GLY A 237 -16.78 4.03 -9.41
C GLY A 237 -18.27 4.08 -9.05
N MET A 238 -18.64 4.83 -8.01
CA MET A 238 -20.04 5.09 -7.61
C MET A 238 -20.39 6.59 -7.63
N SER A 239 -19.40 7.46 -7.81
CA SER A 239 -19.58 8.91 -7.85
C SER A 239 -18.76 9.50 -8.98
N PRO A 240 -19.18 10.65 -9.54
CA PRO A 240 -18.38 11.36 -10.52
C PRO A 240 -17.03 11.79 -9.92
N PRO A 241 -16.01 12.00 -10.78
CA PRO A 241 -14.68 12.42 -10.35
C PRO A 241 -14.71 13.81 -9.71
N ILE A 242 -13.74 14.04 -8.82
CA ILE A 242 -13.54 15.35 -8.20
C ILE A 242 -12.84 16.28 -9.19
N THR A 243 -13.36 17.50 -9.33
CA THR A 243 -12.84 18.54 -10.20
C THR A 243 -12.04 19.58 -9.43
N PHE A 244 -10.86 19.90 -9.95
CA PHE A 244 -10.00 20.98 -9.48
C PHE A 244 -10.24 22.22 -10.35
N PRO A 245 -10.67 23.36 -9.78
CA PRO A 245 -10.98 24.58 -10.53
C PRO A 245 -9.72 25.29 -11.04
N VAL A 246 -8.61 25.15 -10.31
CA VAL A 246 -7.29 25.57 -10.78
C VAL A 246 -6.67 24.47 -11.62
N GLU A 247 -5.88 24.85 -12.62
CA GLU A 247 -5.19 23.91 -13.49
C GLU A 247 -4.09 23.16 -12.71
N VAL A 248 -4.48 22.04 -12.09
CA VAL A 248 -3.57 21.09 -11.46
C VAL A 248 -3.08 20.14 -12.53
N HIS A 249 -1.76 20.03 -12.66
CA HIS A 249 -1.12 18.99 -13.46
C HIS A 249 -0.66 17.86 -12.56
N CYS A 250 -0.74 16.63 -13.05
CA CYS A 250 -0.14 15.47 -12.38
C CYS A 250 0.68 14.63 -13.37
N LYS A 251 1.91 14.35 -12.98
CA LYS A 251 2.87 13.52 -13.71
C LYS A 251 3.28 12.31 -12.89
N ALA A 252 3.03 11.12 -13.42
CA ALA A 252 3.41 9.86 -12.78
C ALA A 252 4.67 9.29 -13.42
N TYR A 253 5.61 8.87 -12.58
CA TYR A 253 6.89 8.30 -12.97
C TYR A 253 7.01 6.89 -12.44
N LYS A 254 7.11 5.91 -13.33
CA LYS A 254 7.60 4.58 -12.93
C LYS A 254 9.07 4.72 -12.59
N LEU A 255 9.51 4.20 -11.45
CA LEU A 255 10.91 4.33 -11.02
C LEU A 255 11.85 3.28 -11.66
N ARG A 256 11.31 2.21 -12.26
CA ARG A 256 12.11 1.10 -12.83
C ARG A 256 11.53 0.50 -14.12
N PRO A 257 12.18 0.72 -15.29
CA PRO A 257 13.10 1.83 -15.55
C PRO A 257 12.39 3.18 -15.33
N GLN A 258 13.16 4.24 -15.04
CA GLN A 258 12.58 5.57 -14.88
C GLN A 258 11.90 6.03 -16.18
N ARG A 259 10.59 6.25 -16.14
CA ARG A 259 9.83 6.82 -17.25
C ARG A 259 8.49 7.39 -16.81
N GLU A 260 8.04 8.41 -17.53
CA GLU A 260 6.67 8.91 -17.41
C GLU A 260 5.66 7.84 -17.85
N ILE A 261 4.53 7.77 -17.14
CA ILE A 261 3.43 6.85 -17.42
C ILE A 261 2.09 7.59 -17.36
N PRO A 262 1.11 7.23 -18.21
CA PRO A 262 -0.23 7.80 -18.11
C PRO A 262 -0.91 7.35 -16.82
N PRO A 263 -1.93 8.08 -16.34
CA PRO A 263 -2.72 7.65 -15.19
C PRO A 263 -3.38 6.30 -15.46
N CYS A 264 -3.58 5.51 -14.41
CA CYS A 264 -4.41 4.31 -14.52
C CYS A 264 -5.90 4.67 -14.61
N THR A 265 -6.73 3.71 -15.06
CA THR A 265 -8.18 3.90 -15.23
C THR A 265 -8.84 4.37 -13.93
N LYS A 266 -8.37 3.84 -12.79
CA LYS A 266 -8.88 4.17 -11.46
C LYS A 266 -8.57 5.61 -11.03
N CYS A 267 -7.41 6.15 -11.38
CA CYS A 267 -7.07 7.53 -11.05
C CYS A 267 -7.81 8.51 -11.97
N PHE A 268 -7.91 8.15 -13.25
CA PHE A 268 -8.66 8.92 -14.23
C PHE A 268 -10.15 9.03 -13.87
N SER A 269 -10.75 7.97 -13.31
CA SER A 269 -12.15 7.99 -12.86
C SER A 269 -12.38 8.73 -11.54
N MET A 270 -11.33 9.11 -10.80
CA MET A 270 -11.47 9.82 -9.52
C MET A 270 -11.19 11.31 -9.61
N TYR A 271 -10.39 11.76 -10.59
CA TYR A 271 -9.86 13.12 -10.62
C TYR A 271 -9.95 13.75 -12.01
N ILE A 272 -10.54 14.95 -12.08
CA ILE A 272 -10.44 15.84 -13.23
C ILE A 272 -9.28 16.81 -12.98
N VAL A 273 -8.12 16.45 -13.54
CA VAL A 273 -6.86 17.21 -13.52
C VAL A 273 -6.13 17.02 -14.87
N GLN A 274 -5.11 17.84 -15.13
CA GLN A 274 -4.28 17.73 -16.33
C GLN A 274 -3.22 16.64 -16.17
N PHE A 275 -3.56 15.42 -16.56
CA PHE A 275 -2.63 14.29 -16.55
C PHE A 275 -1.59 14.41 -17.66
N ASN A 276 -0.33 14.15 -17.31
CA ASN A 276 0.79 14.22 -18.22
C ASN A 276 1.72 13.01 -18.04
N PRO A 277 1.82 12.10 -19.02
CA PRO A 277 1.05 12.07 -20.28
C PRO A 277 -0.44 11.83 -20.06
N GLU A 278 -1.25 12.23 -21.04
CA GLU A 278 -2.71 12.06 -21.01
C GLU A 278 -3.13 10.60 -20.84
N TYR A 279 -4.33 10.40 -20.29
CA TYR A 279 -4.91 9.08 -20.14
C TYR A 279 -5.03 8.38 -21.51
N LYS A 280 -4.59 7.12 -21.55
CA LYS A 280 -4.77 6.23 -22.69
C LYS A 280 -5.46 4.99 -22.16
N ALA A 281 -6.62 4.65 -22.72
CA ALA A 281 -7.32 3.42 -22.36
C ALA A 281 -6.41 2.23 -22.62
N LEU A 282 -5.91 1.62 -21.55
CA LEU A 282 -5.11 0.41 -21.62
C LEU A 282 -6.04 -0.79 -21.43
N ASN A 283 -5.90 -1.82 -22.27
CA ASN A 283 -6.58 -3.10 -22.11
C ASN A 283 -5.96 -3.93 -20.95
N ARG A 284 -5.75 -3.31 -19.79
CA ARG A 284 -5.21 -3.95 -18.59
C ARG A 284 -6.13 -3.61 -17.43
N LYS A 285 -6.77 -4.65 -16.89
CA LYS A 285 -7.56 -4.52 -15.66
C LYS A 285 -6.61 -4.38 -14.48
N GLU A 286 -6.67 -3.26 -13.77
CA GLU A 286 -5.88 -3.08 -12.55
C GLU A 286 -6.41 -3.99 -11.43
N ASP A 287 -5.52 -4.81 -10.86
CA ASP A 287 -5.85 -5.76 -9.80
C ASP A 287 -5.79 -5.15 -8.38
N TRP A 288 -5.30 -3.91 -8.28
CA TRP A 288 -5.17 -3.18 -7.02
C TRP A 288 -6.40 -2.33 -6.66
N PRO A 289 -6.65 -2.10 -5.36
CA PRO A 289 -7.74 -1.22 -4.90
C PRO A 289 -7.52 0.24 -5.30
N TYR A 290 -8.60 1.03 -5.31
CA TYR A 290 -8.51 2.48 -5.32
C TYR A 290 -7.67 2.99 -4.14
N GLY A 291 -6.99 4.12 -4.31
CA GLY A 291 -6.06 4.65 -3.29
C GLY A 291 -4.63 4.09 -3.33
N ASN A 292 -4.35 3.06 -4.13
CA ASN A 292 -3.00 2.49 -4.22
C ASN A 292 -1.98 3.41 -4.93
N CYS A 293 -2.45 4.17 -5.92
CA CYS A 293 -1.58 4.93 -6.81
C CYS A 293 -1.04 6.21 -6.15
N ALA A 294 0.09 6.69 -6.66
CA ALA A 294 0.85 7.80 -6.08
C ALA A 294 0.12 9.16 -6.15
N GLU A 295 -0.82 9.30 -7.08
CA GLU A 295 -1.65 10.49 -7.28
C GLU A 295 -2.44 10.86 -6.01
N ASN A 296 -2.92 9.87 -5.26
CA ASN A 296 -3.72 10.12 -4.06
C ASN A 296 -2.89 10.83 -2.99
N GLU A 297 -1.65 10.36 -2.76
CA GLU A 297 -0.73 10.99 -1.81
C GLU A 297 -0.27 12.37 -2.31
N ALA A 298 0.04 12.50 -3.61
CA ALA A 298 0.51 13.76 -4.19
C ALA A 298 -0.56 14.86 -4.15
N LEU A 299 -1.78 14.56 -4.63
CA LEU A 299 -2.91 15.49 -4.61
C LEU A 299 -3.29 15.84 -3.17
N SER A 300 -3.33 14.86 -2.26
CA SER A 300 -3.59 15.12 -0.85
C SER A 300 -2.60 16.12 -0.26
N ARG A 301 -1.30 15.90 -0.47
CA ARG A 301 -0.25 16.79 0.03
C ARG A 301 -0.37 18.19 -0.60
N LEU A 302 -0.71 18.28 -1.88
CA LEU A 302 -0.95 19.57 -2.55
C LEU A 302 -2.08 20.36 -1.85
N LEU A 303 -3.18 19.69 -1.51
CA LEU A 303 -4.32 20.32 -0.83
C LEU A 303 -4.03 20.71 0.61
N GLN A 304 -3.25 19.90 1.32
CA GLN A 304 -2.86 20.16 2.70
C GLN A 304 -1.87 21.33 2.80
N SER A 305 -0.86 21.34 1.93
CA SER A 305 0.18 22.39 1.89
C SER A 305 -0.33 23.71 1.31
N HIS A 306 -1.30 23.65 0.41
CA HIS A 306 -1.83 24.83 -0.29
C HIS A 306 -3.36 24.86 -0.26
N LYS A 307 -3.89 25.29 0.89
CA LYS A 307 -5.34 25.27 1.16
C LYS A 307 -6.18 25.98 0.09
N ASP A 308 -5.63 27.01 -0.55
CA ASP A 308 -6.29 27.76 -1.61
C ASP A 308 -6.45 26.96 -2.92
N VAL A 309 -5.60 25.97 -3.21
CA VAL A 309 -5.84 25.00 -4.31
C VAL A 309 -7.10 24.19 -4.06
N GLY A 310 -7.38 23.89 -2.78
CA GLY A 310 -8.50 23.05 -2.38
C GLY A 310 -9.83 23.77 -2.16
N ARG A 311 -9.84 25.10 -1.99
CA ARG A 311 -11.04 25.84 -1.53
C ARG A 311 -12.26 25.64 -2.42
N GLU A 312 -12.04 25.50 -3.71
CA GLU A 312 -13.12 25.49 -4.70
C GLU A 312 -13.30 24.14 -5.36
N ILE A 313 -12.71 23.06 -4.82
CA ILE A 313 -12.94 21.70 -5.31
C ILE A 313 -14.44 21.36 -5.30
N TYR A 314 -14.88 20.62 -6.32
CA TYR A 314 -16.28 20.28 -6.50
C TYR A 314 -16.47 18.98 -7.27
N ILE A 315 -17.70 18.47 -7.25
CA ILE A 315 -18.18 17.39 -8.12
C ILE A 315 -19.28 17.98 -8.99
N MET A 316 -19.25 17.66 -10.28
CA MET A 316 -20.31 18.02 -11.23
C MET A 316 -21.38 16.93 -11.31
N ASP A 317 -22.61 17.32 -11.61
CA ASP A 317 -23.67 16.40 -12.06
C ASP A 317 -23.50 16.07 -13.55
N GLU A 318 -24.43 15.27 -14.09
CA GLU A 318 -24.41 14.84 -15.49
C GLU A 318 -24.70 15.99 -16.47
N ASP A 319 -25.37 17.06 -16.01
CA ASP A 319 -25.75 18.23 -16.82
C ASP A 319 -24.72 19.37 -16.72
N GLY A 320 -23.60 19.15 -16.02
CA GLY A 320 -22.53 20.14 -15.81
C GLY A 320 -22.80 21.14 -14.67
N GLY A 321 -23.88 20.94 -13.91
CA GLY A 321 -24.17 21.66 -12.69
C GLY A 321 -23.25 21.25 -11.54
N LYS A 322 -23.02 22.16 -10.60
CA LYS A 322 -22.21 21.87 -9.40
C LYS A 322 -23.05 21.07 -8.41
N LEU A 323 -22.79 19.77 -8.30
CA LEU A 323 -23.51 18.83 -7.43
C LEU A 323 -23.08 18.95 -5.97
N MET A 324 -21.77 19.05 -5.71
CA MET A 324 -21.22 19.12 -4.36
C MET A 324 -20.00 20.04 -4.34
N ASN A 325 -19.91 20.91 -3.34
CA ASN A 325 -18.69 21.68 -3.06
C ASN A 325 -17.74 20.87 -2.14
N LYS A 326 -16.54 21.40 -1.85
CA LYS A 326 -15.58 20.73 -0.95
C LYS A 326 -16.18 20.39 0.42
N GLU A 327 -16.90 21.30 1.04
CA GLU A 327 -17.52 21.07 2.35
C GLU A 327 -18.53 19.93 2.30
N ASP A 328 -19.37 19.87 1.27
CA ASP A 328 -20.31 18.77 1.06
C ASP A 328 -19.58 17.42 0.89
N ILE A 329 -18.47 17.42 0.13
CA ILE A 329 -17.62 16.24 -0.11
C ILE A 329 -17.04 15.73 1.21
N GLU A 330 -16.45 16.62 2.00
CA GLU A 330 -15.86 16.27 3.29
C GLU A 330 -16.91 15.80 4.30
N ASN A 331 -18.07 16.46 4.35
CA ASN A 331 -19.19 16.07 5.20
C ASN A 331 -19.71 14.69 4.80
N ARG A 332 -19.84 14.41 3.50
CA ARG A 332 -20.27 13.10 3.01
C ARG A 332 -19.25 12.01 3.36
N PHE A 333 -17.95 12.29 3.26
CA PHE A 333 -16.93 11.37 3.75
C PHE A 333 -17.11 11.03 5.23
N LYS A 334 -17.22 12.06 6.08
CA LYS A 334 -17.38 11.94 7.52
C LYS A 334 -18.61 11.12 7.91
N HIS A 335 -19.74 11.37 7.25
CA HIS A 335 -21.03 10.78 7.63
C HIS A 335 -21.33 9.43 6.98
N VAL A 336 -20.80 9.17 5.77
CA VAL A 336 -21.13 7.94 5.01
C VAL A 336 -20.01 6.91 5.08
N TYR A 337 -18.75 7.35 5.00
CA TYR A 337 -17.63 6.42 4.78
C TYR A 337 -16.77 6.23 6.03
N GLU A 338 -16.53 7.27 6.83
CA GLU A 338 -15.57 7.24 7.94
C GLU A 338 -15.86 6.11 8.95
N GLY A 339 -17.12 5.96 9.35
CA GLY A 339 -17.54 4.92 10.31
C GLY A 339 -17.29 3.49 9.81
N GLU A 340 -17.59 3.21 8.56
CA GLU A 340 -17.38 1.89 7.96
C GLU A 340 -15.90 1.57 7.77
N ILE A 341 -15.09 2.55 7.38
CA ILE A 341 -13.63 2.38 7.28
C ILE A 341 -13.04 2.09 8.66
N ARG A 342 -13.47 2.83 9.69
CA ARG A 342 -13.06 2.60 11.10
C ARG A 342 -13.39 1.19 11.55
N LYS A 343 -14.63 0.74 11.34
CA LYS A 343 -15.08 -0.61 11.67
C LYS A 343 -14.28 -1.69 10.93
N HIS A 344 -14.00 -1.49 9.66
CA HIS A 344 -13.25 -2.44 8.85
C HIS A 344 -11.79 -2.55 9.28
N LEU A 345 -11.12 -1.41 9.48
CA LEU A 345 -9.74 -1.37 9.91
C LEU A 345 -9.59 -1.91 11.35
N ARG A 346 -10.51 -1.60 12.26
CA ARG A 346 -10.54 -2.20 13.62
C ARG A 346 -10.63 -3.73 13.56
N ARG A 347 -11.56 -4.29 12.77
CA ARG A 347 -11.69 -5.75 12.60
C ARG A 347 -10.40 -6.39 12.10
N ARG A 348 -9.77 -5.78 11.09
CA ARG A 348 -8.53 -6.27 10.50
C ARG A 348 -7.38 -6.23 11.50
N LEU A 349 -7.10 -5.09 12.10
CA LEU A 349 -6.03 -4.94 13.09
C LEU A 349 -6.22 -5.88 14.29
N THR A 350 -7.45 -6.01 14.81
CA THR A 350 -7.75 -6.93 15.93
C THR A 350 -7.45 -8.39 15.55
N SER A 351 -7.79 -8.81 14.32
CA SER A 351 -7.44 -10.16 13.82
C SER A 351 -5.94 -10.41 13.67
N ARG A 352 -5.12 -9.38 13.87
CA ARG A 352 -3.65 -9.43 13.86
C ARG A 352 -3.05 -9.11 15.23
N ASN A 353 -3.84 -9.17 16.30
CA ASN A 353 -3.41 -8.86 17.66
C ASN A 353 -2.76 -7.47 17.76
N PHE A 354 -3.23 -6.51 16.96
CA PHE A 354 -2.85 -5.12 17.11
C PHE A 354 -3.72 -4.48 18.21
N MET A 355 -3.09 -3.84 19.19
CA MET A 355 -3.73 -3.40 20.42
C MET A 355 -4.24 -1.96 20.27
N LEU A 356 -5.46 -1.70 20.75
CA LEU A 356 -5.99 -0.35 20.86
C LEU A 356 -5.72 0.18 22.27
N ILE A 357 -5.26 1.42 22.38
CA ILE A 357 -5.05 2.08 23.66
C ILE A 357 -6.32 2.86 23.99
N GLN A 358 -6.96 2.53 25.11
CA GLN A 358 -8.21 3.18 25.56
C GLN A 358 -9.35 3.13 24.52
N GLY A 359 -9.38 2.11 23.66
CA GLY A 359 -10.38 1.96 22.60
C GLY A 359 -10.16 2.83 21.35
N GLU A 360 -9.16 3.71 21.39
CA GLU A 360 -8.79 4.61 20.31
C GLU A 360 -7.52 4.14 19.59
N TRP A 361 -7.32 4.69 18.39
CA TRP A 361 -6.09 4.49 17.64
C TRP A 361 -5.18 5.68 17.85
N ASN A 362 -3.93 5.40 18.21
CA ASN A 362 -2.92 6.44 18.27
C ASN A 362 -2.11 6.42 16.99
N LEU A 363 -1.80 7.61 16.48
CA LEU A 363 -0.83 7.75 15.39
C LEU A 363 0.56 7.75 15.98
N PHE A 364 1.49 7.09 15.29
CA PHE A 364 2.88 7.12 15.68
C PHE A 364 3.44 8.54 15.50
N THR A 365 3.96 9.08 16.60
CA THR A 365 4.59 10.40 16.65
C THR A 365 6.02 10.24 17.19
N PRO A 366 7.03 10.21 16.30
CA PRO A 366 8.44 10.10 16.70
C PRO A 366 8.87 11.24 17.64
#